data_AF-A0A1S4B491-F1
#
_entry.id   AF-A0A1S4B491-F1
#
_cell.length_a   1.000
_cell.length_b   1.000
_cell.length_c   1.000
_cell.angle_alpha   90.00
_cell.angle_beta   90.00
_cell.angle_gamma   90.00
#
_symmetry.space_group_name_H-M   'P 1'
#
loop_
_entity.id
_entity.type
_entity.pdbx_description
1 polymer ?
#
loop_
_entity_poly.entity_id
_entity_poly.type
_entity_poly.pdbx_seq_one_letter_code
_entity_poly.pdbx_strand_id
1 'polypeptide(L)'
;MGWLEGCKRIIGFDGCFLKGMCKGELLVAVGKNGNNQIFPIAWVVVETKHSWTWFIQHLSADLELGDGFNLTVTSDSQKGLIPAIENLQCKDEFARLGMLGRNICEYVLDYNKEVWVRAYFSPMSKCDVVKNNMCEAFHSWIVVPRHKSVITILEEIRHKVMTRTVDMRRFAETLITDISPIARMNLEENKDAFRRCKVLWNGDNGFEISNSDIRHIVDLREKTCTCRTWMLRGIPCPHAICSLYHLGQNPDGLVEH
;
A
#
# COMPACT_ATOMS: atom_id res chain seq x y z
N MET A 1 -16.37 3.66 -10.89
CA MET A 1 -15.21 3.72 -9.98
C MET A 1 -14.22 2.61 -10.28
N GLY A 2 -13.06 2.99 -10.82
CA GLY A 2 -11.89 2.14 -11.04
C GLY A 2 -10.79 2.43 -10.01
N TRP A 3 -9.55 2.02 -10.27
CA TRP A 3 -8.43 2.24 -9.34
C TRP A 3 -8.18 3.73 -9.05
N LEU A 4 -8.20 4.59 -10.07
CA LEU A 4 -7.91 6.03 -9.94
C LEU A 4 -8.81 6.79 -8.95
N GLU A 5 -10.08 6.40 -8.86
CA GLU A 5 -11.08 7.09 -8.04
C GLU A 5 -11.37 6.39 -6.72
N GLY A 6 -11.22 5.05 -6.67
CA GLY A 6 -11.70 4.24 -5.54
C GLY A 6 -10.61 3.48 -4.79
N CYS A 7 -9.35 3.58 -5.23
CA CYS A 7 -8.22 2.89 -4.62
C CYS A 7 -7.18 3.85 -4.07
N LYS A 8 -6.47 3.38 -3.06
CA LYS A 8 -5.27 4.04 -2.54
C LYS A 8 -4.20 4.05 -3.63
N ARG A 9 -3.38 5.11 -3.66
CA ARG A 9 -2.23 5.24 -4.58
C ARG A 9 -1.08 4.30 -4.20
N ILE A 10 -1.37 3.00 -4.22
CA ILE A 10 -0.43 1.92 -3.97
C ILE A 10 -0.62 0.83 -5.03
N ILE A 11 0.50 0.34 -5.56
CA ILE A 11 0.55 -0.77 -6.50
C ILE A 11 1.57 -1.79 -6.02
N GLY A 12 1.10 -3.02 -5.80
CA GLY A 12 1.92 -4.20 -5.63
C GLY A 12 2.21 -4.84 -6.98
N PHE A 13 3.49 -5.09 -7.29
CA PHE A 13 3.90 -5.86 -8.45
C PHE A 13 4.41 -7.22 -8.05
N ASP A 14 3.95 -8.25 -8.75
CA ASP A 14 4.42 -9.61 -8.54
C ASP A 14 4.40 -10.42 -9.81
N GLY A 15 5.26 -11.42 -9.85
CA GLY A 15 5.43 -12.34 -10.97
C GLY A 15 5.41 -13.76 -10.46
N CYS A 16 4.78 -14.67 -11.20
CA CYS A 16 4.88 -16.08 -10.85
C CYS A 16 4.96 -16.97 -12.08
N PHE A 17 5.85 -17.95 -12.02
CA PHE A 17 6.02 -18.91 -13.09
C PHE A 17 4.77 -19.77 -13.25
N LEU A 18 4.39 -19.96 -14.51
CA LEU A 18 3.38 -20.94 -14.88
C LEU A 18 3.93 -22.35 -14.66
N LYS A 19 3.07 -23.25 -14.19
CA LYS A 19 3.42 -24.65 -13.89
C LYS A 19 2.76 -25.65 -14.86
N GLY A 20 1.98 -25.14 -15.82
CA GLY A 20 1.36 -25.93 -16.87
C GLY A 20 2.32 -26.24 -18.02
N MET A 21 1.77 -26.74 -19.14
CA MET A 21 2.56 -27.07 -20.34
C MET A 21 3.20 -25.83 -20.99
N CYS A 22 2.58 -24.67 -20.83
CA CYS A 22 3.11 -23.41 -21.33
C CYS A 22 4.16 -22.87 -20.35
N LYS A 23 5.38 -22.65 -20.85
CA LYS A 23 6.40 -21.91 -20.12
C LYS A 23 6.06 -20.42 -20.17
N GLY A 24 6.37 -19.70 -19.09
CA GLY A 24 6.12 -18.28 -18.98
C GLY A 24 5.93 -17.84 -17.54
N GLU A 25 5.69 -16.55 -17.39
CA GLU A 25 5.51 -15.87 -16.13
C GLU A 25 4.23 -15.03 -16.20
N LEU A 26 3.36 -15.16 -15.19
CA LEU A 26 2.21 -14.30 -15.01
C LEU A 26 2.65 -13.10 -14.17
N LEU A 27 2.70 -11.93 -14.79
CA LEU A 27 2.95 -10.66 -14.11
C LEU A 27 1.62 -10.04 -13.69
N VAL A 28 1.58 -9.47 -12.50
CA VAL A 28 0.37 -8.89 -11.91
C VAL A 28 0.68 -7.54 -11.27
N ALA A 29 -0.28 -6.63 -11.37
CA ALA A 29 -0.35 -5.39 -10.64
C ALA A 29 -1.61 -5.38 -9.78
N VAL A 30 -1.46 -5.17 -8.47
CA VAL A 30 -2.54 -5.28 -7.49
C VAL A 30 -2.52 -4.07 -6.56
N GLY A 31 -3.61 -3.33 -6.49
CA GLY A 31 -3.78 -2.21 -5.56
C GLY A 31 -4.59 -2.57 -4.32
N LYS A 32 -4.93 -1.54 -3.54
CA LYS A 32 -5.89 -1.62 -2.43
C LYS A 32 -7.00 -0.60 -2.60
N ASN A 33 -8.23 -1.04 -2.38
CA ASN A 33 -9.37 -0.12 -2.30
C ASN A 33 -9.37 0.67 -0.98
N GLY A 34 -10.27 1.65 -0.84
CA GLY A 34 -10.44 2.43 0.41
C GLY A 34 -10.74 1.57 1.64
N ASN A 35 -11.29 0.36 1.46
CA ASN A 35 -11.50 -0.61 2.54
C ASN A 35 -10.30 -1.54 2.78
N ASN A 36 -9.09 -1.19 2.32
CA ASN A 36 -7.86 -1.98 2.47
C ASN A 36 -7.90 -3.41 1.87
N GLN A 37 -8.90 -3.73 1.05
CA GLN A 37 -9.00 -5.01 0.35
C GLN A 37 -8.23 -4.96 -0.97
N ILE A 38 -7.71 -6.11 -1.41
CA ILE A 38 -6.99 -6.20 -2.68
C ILE A 38 -7.89 -5.83 -3.87
N PHE A 39 -7.30 -5.10 -4.81
CA PHE A 39 -7.93 -4.68 -6.06
C PHE A 39 -6.99 -5.01 -7.23
N PRO A 40 -7.22 -6.12 -7.96
CA PRO A 40 -6.43 -6.44 -9.15
C PRO A 40 -6.57 -5.35 -10.20
N ILE A 41 -5.44 -4.83 -10.67
CA ILE A 41 -5.38 -3.72 -11.63
C ILE A 41 -5.15 -4.26 -13.03
N ALA A 42 -4.07 -5.03 -13.20
CA ALA A 42 -3.68 -5.59 -14.48
C ALA A 42 -2.95 -6.92 -14.30
N TRP A 43 -3.01 -7.78 -15.32
CA TRP A 43 -2.27 -9.04 -15.36
C TRP A 43 -1.92 -9.41 -16.80
N VAL A 44 -0.76 -10.06 -17.00
CA VAL A 44 -0.28 -10.47 -18.32
C VAL A 44 0.59 -11.73 -18.21
N VAL A 45 0.51 -12.60 -19.20
CA VAL A 45 1.43 -13.74 -19.35
C VAL A 45 2.54 -13.35 -20.32
N VAL A 46 3.79 -13.50 -19.89
CA VAL A 46 4.98 -13.15 -20.67
C VAL A 46 5.96 -14.33 -20.70
N GLU A 47 6.83 -14.36 -21.70
CA GLU A 47 7.85 -15.41 -21.83
C GLU A 47 9.19 -15.02 -21.21
N THR A 48 9.45 -13.73 -20.96
CA THR A 48 10.76 -13.24 -20.51
C THR A 48 10.66 -12.20 -19.40
N LYS A 49 11.69 -12.13 -18.55
CA LYS A 49 11.80 -11.14 -17.46
C LYS A 49 12.06 -9.70 -17.95
N HIS A 50 12.49 -9.53 -19.19
CA HIS A 50 12.62 -8.22 -19.83
C HIS A 50 11.26 -7.56 -20.14
N SER A 51 10.16 -8.29 -19.94
CA SER A 51 8.79 -7.80 -20.16
C SER A 51 8.24 -6.95 -19.00
N TRP A 52 8.95 -6.83 -17.86
CA TRP A 52 8.54 -5.95 -16.76
C TRP A 52 8.52 -4.48 -17.18
N THR A 53 9.54 -4.00 -17.90
CA THR A 53 9.57 -2.62 -18.42
C THR A 53 8.37 -2.34 -19.32
N TRP A 54 8.09 -3.24 -20.25
CA TRP A 54 6.93 -3.13 -21.14
C TRP A 54 5.62 -3.09 -20.34
N PHE A 55 5.44 -4.00 -19.38
CA PHE A 55 4.23 -4.08 -18.58
C PHE A 55 3.98 -2.81 -17.76
N ILE A 56 5.01 -2.29 -17.09
CA ILE A 56 4.87 -1.09 -16.26
C ILE A 56 4.70 0.16 -17.13
N GLN A 57 5.34 0.25 -18.29
CA GLN A 57 5.12 1.36 -19.23
C GLN A 57 3.67 1.44 -19.70
N HIS A 58 3.07 0.31 -20.07
CA HIS A 58 1.66 0.27 -20.46
C HIS A 58 0.76 0.62 -19.27
N LEU A 59 1.01 0.01 -18.11
CA LEU A 59 0.23 0.31 -16.90
C LEU A 59 0.33 1.78 -16.49
N SER A 60 1.51 2.38 -16.61
CA SER A 60 1.76 3.78 -16.26
C SER A 60 1.06 4.74 -17.22
N ALA A 61 1.03 4.40 -18.51
CA ALA A 61 0.27 5.16 -19.50
C ALA A 61 -1.24 5.04 -19.25
N ASP A 62 -1.75 3.83 -19.04
CA ASP A 62 -3.17 3.54 -18.85
C ASP A 62 -3.73 4.15 -17.55
N LEU A 63 -2.91 4.23 -16.51
CA LEU A 63 -3.27 4.84 -15.22
C LEU A 63 -2.82 6.29 -15.09
N GLU A 64 -2.26 6.90 -16.14
CA GLU A 64 -1.80 8.29 -16.16
C GLU A 64 -0.90 8.64 -14.94
N LEU A 65 0.02 7.76 -14.58
CA LEU A 65 0.80 7.87 -13.33
C LEU A 65 1.84 9.00 -13.35
N GLY A 66 2.10 9.61 -14.51
CA GLY A 66 3.09 10.67 -14.67
C GLY A 66 4.50 10.22 -14.26
N ASP A 67 5.16 11.02 -13.42
CA ASP A 67 6.46 10.72 -12.80
C ASP A 67 6.36 9.75 -11.61
N GLY A 68 5.16 9.27 -11.29
CA GLY A 68 4.91 8.42 -10.12
C GLY A 68 4.89 9.19 -8.80
N PHE A 69 4.78 10.52 -8.81
CA PHE A 69 4.68 11.32 -7.60
C PHE A 69 3.52 10.83 -6.72
N ASN A 70 3.80 10.61 -5.43
CA ASN A 70 2.88 10.03 -4.43
C ASN A 70 2.38 8.60 -4.70
N LEU A 71 2.99 7.86 -5.62
CA LEU A 71 2.72 6.43 -5.78
C LEU A 71 3.59 5.61 -4.83
N THR A 72 2.98 4.73 -4.04
CA THR A 72 3.72 3.69 -3.30
C THR A 72 3.78 2.41 -4.11
N VAL A 73 4.97 1.85 -4.27
CA VAL A 73 5.18 0.58 -4.97
C VAL A 73 5.68 -0.48 -3.98
N THR A 74 5.11 -1.68 -4.02
CA THR A 74 5.58 -2.83 -3.22
C THR A 74 5.87 -4.02 -4.12
N SER A 75 6.96 -4.74 -3.89
CA SER A 75 7.24 -5.99 -4.61
C SER A 75 8.24 -6.89 -3.90
N ASP A 76 8.18 -8.19 -4.16
CA ASP A 76 9.16 -9.17 -3.74
C ASP A 76 10.39 -9.19 -4.67
N SER A 77 11.08 -8.04 -4.79
CA SER A 77 12.43 -7.87 -5.39
C SER A 77 12.79 -8.84 -6.53
N GLN A 78 11.88 -9.03 -7.48
CA GLN A 78 12.07 -10.03 -8.52
C GLN A 78 13.14 -9.56 -9.52
N LYS A 79 13.99 -10.49 -9.98
CA LYS A 79 15.03 -10.20 -10.97
C LYS A 79 14.39 -9.58 -12.22
N GLY A 80 14.73 -8.32 -12.53
CA GLY A 80 14.22 -7.57 -13.70
C GLY A 80 13.22 -6.46 -13.36
N LEU A 81 12.59 -6.49 -12.17
CA LEU A 81 11.64 -5.46 -11.76
C LEU A 81 12.33 -4.16 -11.30
N ILE A 82 13.38 -4.28 -10.48
CA ILE A 82 14.12 -3.13 -9.95
C ILE A 82 14.64 -2.25 -11.11
N PRO A 83 15.36 -2.80 -12.12
CA PRO A 83 15.77 -2.01 -13.29
C PRO A 83 14.60 -1.41 -14.08
N ALA A 84 13.43 -2.06 -14.11
CA ALA A 84 12.28 -1.56 -14.84
C ALA A 84 11.65 -0.35 -14.14
N ILE A 85 11.56 -0.36 -12.81
CA ILE A 85 11.07 0.76 -12.00
C ILE A 85 12.07 1.93 -12.02
N GLU A 86 13.37 1.65 -11.91
CA GLU A 86 14.43 2.68 -11.95
C GLU A 86 14.42 3.46 -13.26
N ASN A 87 14.27 2.76 -14.40
CA ASN A 87 14.16 3.41 -15.71
C ASN A 87 12.92 4.31 -15.85
N LEU A 88 11.89 4.13 -15.02
CA LEU A 88 10.69 4.94 -15.01
C LEU A 88 10.79 6.13 -14.05
N GLN A 89 11.54 6.00 -12.96
CA GLN A 89 11.60 7.03 -11.90
C GLN A 89 12.62 8.14 -12.14
N CYS A 90 13.71 7.92 -12.89
CA CYS A 90 14.52 8.97 -13.54
C CYS A 90 15.78 8.37 -14.17
N LYS A 91 16.17 8.86 -15.36
CA LYS A 91 17.58 8.89 -15.78
C LYS A 91 18.27 9.97 -14.96
N ASP A 92 19.00 9.57 -13.91
CA ASP A 92 20.21 10.21 -13.39
C ASP A 92 20.40 9.85 -11.90
N GLU A 93 20.65 8.57 -11.57
CA GLU A 93 21.35 8.23 -10.31
C GLU A 93 21.92 6.80 -10.23
N PHE A 94 22.27 6.16 -11.36
CA PHE A 94 22.76 4.76 -11.33
C PHE A 94 24.08 4.51 -12.09
N ALA A 95 25.00 5.46 -12.07
CA ALA A 95 26.37 5.21 -12.55
C ALA A 95 27.23 4.34 -11.61
N ARG A 96 26.66 3.67 -10.57
CA ARG A 96 27.45 2.94 -9.56
C ARG A 96 26.93 1.56 -9.14
N LEU A 97 26.10 0.86 -9.93
CA LEU A 97 25.73 -0.52 -9.62
C LEU A 97 26.46 -1.56 -10.48
N GLY A 98 27.77 -1.61 -10.29
CA GLY A 98 28.61 -2.72 -10.72
C GLY A 98 29.25 -3.40 -9.52
N MET A 99 28.92 -4.70 -9.34
CA MET A 99 29.62 -5.72 -8.52
C MET A 99 29.00 -6.09 -7.17
N LEU A 100 28.34 -7.26 -7.16
CA LEU A 100 27.94 -8.03 -5.99
C LEU A 100 29.18 -8.66 -5.29
N GLY A 101 29.34 -8.42 -3.98
CA GLY A 101 30.30 -9.14 -3.14
C GLY A 101 30.28 -8.72 -1.67
N ARG A 102 29.96 -9.67 -0.78
CA ARG A 102 30.22 -9.72 0.68
C ARG A 102 30.12 -8.42 1.49
N ASN A 103 28.91 -7.91 1.72
CA ASN A 103 28.48 -7.25 2.97
C ASN A 103 26.98 -6.90 2.89
N ILE A 104 26.12 -7.87 3.22
CA ILE A 104 24.66 -7.74 3.11
C ILE A 104 24.11 -6.67 4.08
N CYS A 105 24.71 -6.50 5.26
CA CYS A 105 24.24 -5.53 6.25
C CYS A 105 24.56 -4.08 5.91
N GLU A 106 25.70 -3.80 5.28
CA GLU A 106 26.06 -2.43 4.86
C GLU A 106 25.24 -1.99 3.65
N TYR A 107 24.92 -2.91 2.73
CA TYR A 107 24.09 -2.64 1.56
C TYR A 107 22.63 -2.33 1.89
N VAL A 108 22.08 -2.99 2.92
CA VAL A 108 20.73 -2.71 3.41
C VAL A 108 20.66 -1.28 3.98
N LEU A 109 21.73 -0.74 4.57
CA LEU A 109 21.73 0.62 5.10
C LEU A 109 21.92 1.71 4.03
N ASP A 110 22.45 1.35 2.86
CA ASP A 110 22.73 2.25 1.72
C ASP A 110 21.56 2.31 0.72
N TYR A 111 20.63 1.34 0.77
CA TYR A 111 19.42 1.34 -0.03
C TYR A 111 18.44 2.44 0.44
N ASN A 112 17.84 3.21 -0.49
CA ASN A 112 16.99 4.36 -0.15
C ASN A 112 15.94 4.01 0.92
N LYS A 113 16.12 4.50 2.14
CA LYS A 113 15.32 4.10 3.32
C LYS A 113 13.83 4.45 3.15
N GLU A 114 13.51 5.40 2.28
CA GLU A 114 12.15 5.84 2.00
C GLU A 114 11.30 4.76 1.30
N VAL A 115 11.91 3.79 0.61
CA VAL A 115 11.17 2.74 -0.13
C VAL A 115 10.95 1.43 0.64
N TRP A 116 11.64 1.20 1.76
CA TRP A 116 11.56 -0.08 2.49
C TRP A 116 11.57 0.03 4.02
N VAL A 117 11.84 1.20 4.60
CA VAL A 117 11.78 1.42 6.06
C VAL A 117 10.52 2.21 6.42
N ARG A 118 9.62 1.59 7.20
CA ARG A 118 8.33 2.17 7.64
C ARG A 118 8.46 3.58 8.25
N ALA A 119 9.57 3.87 8.92
CA ALA A 119 9.85 5.16 9.54
C ALA A 119 10.17 6.28 8.54
N TYR A 120 10.35 5.99 7.26
CA TYR A 120 10.67 6.95 6.20
C TYR A 120 9.61 6.95 5.07
N PHE A 121 8.59 6.09 5.14
CA PHE A 121 7.52 6.05 4.14
C PHE A 121 6.80 7.39 4.02
N SER A 122 6.57 7.83 2.78
CA SER A 122 5.78 9.02 2.52
C SER A 122 4.39 8.87 3.15
N PRO A 123 3.94 9.85 3.97
CA PRO A 123 2.60 9.83 4.54
C PRO A 123 1.51 10.09 3.49
N MET A 124 1.87 10.40 2.25
CA MET A 124 0.93 10.83 1.21
C MET A 124 0.04 9.69 0.68
N SER A 125 0.51 8.44 0.69
CA SER A 125 -0.27 7.30 0.17
C SER A 125 -1.25 6.69 1.18
N LYS A 126 -1.21 7.14 2.45
CA LYS A 126 -2.07 6.67 3.55
C LYS A 126 -2.13 5.14 3.65
N CYS A 127 -0.99 4.51 3.42
CA CYS A 127 -0.80 3.07 3.48
C CYS A 127 0.37 2.71 4.42
N ASP A 128 0.09 1.89 5.42
CA ASP A 128 1.09 1.34 6.34
C ASP A 128 1.54 -0.09 5.96
N VAL A 129 1.24 -0.50 4.74
CA VAL A 129 1.54 -1.84 4.23
C VAL A 129 3.03 -1.95 3.92
N VAL A 130 3.76 -2.68 4.75
CA VAL A 130 5.21 -2.93 4.60
C VAL A 130 5.50 -4.25 3.88
N LYS A 131 4.50 -5.14 3.76
CA LYS A 131 4.64 -6.49 3.20
C LYS A 131 3.85 -6.64 1.91
N ASN A 132 4.34 -7.49 1.00
CA ASN A 132 3.67 -7.86 -0.25
C ASN A 132 2.37 -8.69 -0.05
N ASN A 133 1.68 -8.56 1.10
CA ASN A 133 0.45 -9.27 1.44
C ASN A 133 -0.65 -9.12 0.37
N MET A 134 -0.63 -8.04 -0.42
CA MET A 134 -1.59 -7.83 -1.50
C MET A 134 -1.37 -8.82 -2.64
N CYS A 135 -0.12 -9.02 -3.05
CA CYS A 135 0.20 -9.97 -4.10
C CYS A 135 0.19 -11.41 -3.57
N GLU A 136 0.54 -11.66 -2.30
CA GLU A 136 0.30 -12.96 -1.67
C GLU A 136 -1.19 -13.36 -1.68
N ALA A 137 -2.07 -12.41 -1.36
CA ALA A 137 -3.51 -12.63 -1.43
C ALA A 137 -3.98 -12.91 -2.88
N PHE A 138 -3.42 -12.22 -3.88
CA PHE A 138 -3.69 -12.53 -5.28
C PHE A 138 -3.13 -13.90 -5.69
N HIS A 139 -1.93 -14.25 -5.23
CA HIS A 139 -1.30 -15.54 -5.46
C HIS A 139 -2.18 -16.70 -5.01
N SER A 140 -2.91 -16.54 -3.91
CA SER A 140 -3.88 -17.54 -3.44
C SER A 140 -4.98 -17.85 -4.47
N TRP A 141 -5.38 -16.89 -5.31
CA TRP A 141 -6.40 -17.09 -6.34
C TRP A 141 -5.90 -17.94 -7.51
N ILE A 142 -4.60 -17.86 -7.77
CA ILE A 142 -3.98 -18.46 -8.94
C ILE A 142 -3.16 -19.71 -8.63
N VAL A 143 -3.14 -20.20 -7.38
CA VAL A 143 -2.44 -21.44 -7.01
C VAL A 143 -2.83 -22.60 -7.92
N VAL A 144 -4.13 -22.90 -8.02
CA VAL A 144 -4.66 -23.99 -8.85
C VAL A 144 -4.68 -23.61 -10.35
N PRO A 145 -5.16 -22.42 -10.75
CA PRO A 145 -5.16 -22.03 -12.16
C PRO A 145 -3.79 -22.15 -12.84
N ARG A 146 -2.68 -21.84 -12.16
CA ARG A 146 -1.30 -21.84 -12.73
C ARG A 146 -0.84 -23.16 -13.35
N HIS A 147 -1.52 -24.27 -13.07
CA HIS A 147 -1.25 -25.56 -13.66
C HIS A 147 -2.01 -25.82 -14.98
N LYS A 148 -2.92 -24.93 -15.35
CA LYS A 148 -3.81 -25.04 -16.52
C LYS A 148 -3.22 -24.31 -17.73
N SER A 149 -3.96 -24.32 -18.84
CA SER A 149 -3.61 -23.55 -20.04
C SER A 149 -3.65 -22.03 -19.77
N VAL A 150 -2.88 -21.25 -20.52
CA VAL A 150 -2.87 -19.78 -20.42
C VAL A 150 -4.26 -19.20 -20.54
N ILE A 151 -5.06 -19.67 -21.52
CA ILE A 151 -6.44 -19.20 -21.73
C ILE A 151 -7.29 -19.46 -20.48
N THR A 152 -7.18 -20.66 -19.89
CA THR A 152 -7.94 -21.02 -18.69
C THR A 152 -7.53 -20.18 -17.48
N ILE A 153 -6.23 -19.89 -17.31
CA ILE A 153 -5.75 -19.01 -16.23
C ILE A 153 -6.35 -17.61 -16.36
N LEU A 154 -6.25 -17.02 -17.55
CA LEU A 154 -6.74 -15.67 -17.81
C LEU A 154 -8.25 -15.58 -17.60
N GLU A 155 -8.99 -16.60 -18.04
CA GLU A 155 -10.44 -16.66 -17.88
C GLU A 155 -10.87 -16.82 -16.41
N GLU A 156 -10.16 -17.63 -15.62
CA GLU A 156 -10.44 -17.79 -14.19
C GLU A 156 -10.14 -16.50 -13.40
N ILE A 157 -9.05 -15.80 -13.73
CA ILE A 157 -8.75 -14.48 -13.17
C ILE A 157 -9.85 -13.48 -13.55
N ARG A 158 -10.21 -13.41 -14.84
CA ARG A 158 -11.26 -12.52 -15.35
C ARG A 158 -12.59 -12.75 -14.64
N HIS A 159 -13.02 -14.00 -14.52
CA HIS A 159 -14.26 -14.37 -13.83
C HIS A 159 -14.21 -13.97 -12.35
N LYS A 160 -13.10 -14.26 -11.65
CA LYS A 160 -12.94 -13.91 -10.22
C LYS A 160 -12.98 -12.39 -9.99
N VAL A 161 -12.31 -11.62 -10.84
CA VAL A 161 -12.33 -10.15 -10.79
C VAL A 161 -13.74 -9.64 -11.04
N MET A 162 -14.43 -10.13 -12.08
CA MET A 162 -15.78 -9.70 -12.42
C MET A 162 -16.78 -9.95 -11.29
N THR A 163 -16.81 -11.16 -10.70
CA THR A 163 -17.69 -11.45 -9.55
C THR A 163 -17.37 -10.53 -8.37
N ARG A 164 -16.09 -10.38 -8.03
CA ARG A 164 -15.67 -9.55 -6.89
C ARG A 164 -15.99 -8.07 -7.08
N THR A 165 -15.87 -7.54 -8.30
CA THR A 165 -16.26 -6.15 -8.59
C THR A 165 -17.74 -5.92 -8.32
N VAL A 166 -18.60 -6.88 -8.67
CA VAL A 166 -20.04 -6.79 -8.37
C VAL A 166 -20.28 -6.84 -6.85
N ASP A 167 -19.65 -7.78 -6.15
CA ASP A 167 -19.78 -7.89 -4.69
C ASP A 167 -19.32 -6.63 -3.98
N MET A 168 -18.20 -6.03 -4.42
CA MET A 168 -17.68 -4.79 -3.87
C MET A 168 -18.61 -3.60 -4.12
N ARG A 169 -19.24 -3.51 -5.29
CA ARG A 169 -20.21 -2.45 -5.59
C ARG A 169 -21.45 -2.57 -4.71
N ARG A 170 -22.01 -3.77 -4.62
CA ARG A 170 -23.14 -4.06 -3.72
C ARG A 170 -22.80 -3.75 -2.27
N PHE A 171 -21.58 -4.11 -1.84
CA PHE A 171 -21.12 -3.79 -0.50
C PHE A 171 -21.04 -2.28 -0.27
N ALA A 172 -20.51 -1.51 -1.22
CA ALA A 172 -20.43 -0.06 -1.12
C ALA A 172 -21.82 0.60 -1.00
N GLU A 173 -22.84 0.07 -1.69
CA GLU A 173 -24.23 0.53 -1.59
C GLU A 173 -24.84 0.32 -0.19
N THR A 174 -24.30 -0.61 0.61
CA THR A 174 -24.76 -0.83 2.00
C THR A 174 -24.11 0.12 3.01
N LEU A 175 -23.10 0.91 2.62
CA LEU A 175 -22.39 1.79 3.55
C LEU A 175 -23.27 3.00 3.91
N ILE A 176 -23.53 3.15 5.21
CA ILE A 176 -24.30 4.26 5.78
C ILE A 176 -23.40 5.47 6.06
N THR A 177 -22.10 5.24 6.23
CA THR A 177 -21.11 6.26 6.57
C THR A 177 -19.96 6.22 5.58
N ASP A 178 -19.28 7.35 5.41
CA ASP A 178 -18.12 7.45 4.51
C ASP A 178 -16.90 6.65 5.01
N ILE A 179 -16.87 6.26 6.29
CA ILE A 179 -15.82 5.42 6.86
C ILE A 179 -16.04 3.94 6.52
N SER A 180 -15.08 3.35 5.82
CA SER A 180 -15.07 1.92 5.51
C SER A 180 -15.05 1.04 6.78
N PRO A 181 -15.59 -0.18 6.76
CA PRO A 181 -15.63 -1.04 7.94
C PRO A 181 -14.25 -1.34 8.54
N ILE A 182 -13.23 -1.59 7.70
CA ILE A 182 -11.88 -1.85 8.20
C ILE A 182 -11.28 -0.56 8.80
N ALA A 183 -11.52 0.61 8.22
CA ALA A 183 -11.09 1.88 8.79
C ALA A 183 -11.80 2.14 10.13
N ARG A 184 -13.11 1.87 10.22
CA ARG A 184 -13.90 1.97 11.44
C ARG A 184 -13.40 1.04 12.52
N MET A 185 -13.14 -0.23 12.20
CA MET A 185 -12.58 -1.20 13.14
C MET A 185 -11.24 -0.71 13.73
N ASN A 186 -10.31 -0.24 12.88
CA ASN A 186 -9.04 0.33 13.34
C ASN A 186 -9.24 1.59 14.21
N LEU A 187 -10.21 2.43 13.86
CA LEU A 187 -10.53 3.63 14.64
C LEU A 187 -11.04 3.25 16.03
N GLU A 188 -11.97 2.31 16.14
CA GLU A 188 -12.50 1.83 17.42
C GLU A 188 -11.41 1.17 18.29
N GLU A 189 -10.53 0.37 17.70
CA GLU A 189 -9.35 -0.16 18.41
C GLU A 189 -8.45 0.96 18.96
N ASN A 190 -8.23 2.02 18.17
CA ASN A 190 -7.45 3.18 18.62
C ASN A 190 -8.18 3.97 19.72
N LYS A 191 -9.52 4.05 19.68
CA LYS A 191 -10.37 4.64 20.73
C LYS A 191 -10.33 3.83 22.02
N ASP A 192 -10.12 2.53 21.98
CA ASP A 192 -9.92 1.75 23.20
C ASP A 192 -8.50 1.91 23.78
N ALA A 193 -7.50 2.06 22.92
CA ALA A 193 -6.10 2.12 23.30
C ALA A 193 -5.69 3.45 24.00
N PHE A 194 -6.39 4.56 23.76
CA PHE A 194 -5.97 5.87 24.33
C PHE A 194 -6.13 5.94 25.85
N ARG A 195 -6.91 5.05 26.49
CA ARG A 195 -7.20 5.09 27.94
C ARG A 195 -5.96 5.07 28.84
N ARG A 196 -4.79 4.68 28.31
CA ARG A 196 -3.50 4.65 29.02
C ARG A 196 -2.65 5.92 28.84
N CYS A 197 -3.12 6.88 28.05
CA CYS A 197 -2.38 8.08 27.71
C CYS A 197 -2.61 9.19 28.74
N LYS A 198 -1.56 9.95 29.07
CA LYS A 198 -1.69 11.23 29.79
C LYS A 198 -1.43 12.37 28.82
N VAL A 199 -2.23 13.43 28.95
CA VAL A 199 -2.21 14.58 28.05
C VAL A 199 -1.52 15.75 28.74
N LEU A 200 -0.60 16.39 28.02
CA LEU A 200 -0.11 17.73 28.30
C LEU A 200 -0.41 18.60 27.07
N TRP A 201 -1.24 19.63 27.25
CA TRP A 201 -1.71 20.49 26.17
C TRP A 201 -1.02 21.85 26.22
N ASN A 202 -0.62 22.39 25.07
CA ASN A 202 0.04 23.70 24.98
C ASN A 202 -0.93 24.90 24.95
N GLY A 203 -2.24 24.67 24.97
CA GLY A 203 -3.28 25.71 24.88
C GLY A 203 -3.75 26.03 23.46
N ASP A 204 -3.22 25.37 22.43
CA ASP A 204 -3.64 25.53 21.03
C ASP A 204 -3.73 24.16 20.31
N ASN A 205 -2.97 23.91 19.24
CA ASN A 205 -3.08 22.69 18.44
C ASN A 205 -2.09 21.57 18.85
N GLY A 206 -1.18 21.86 19.78
CA GLY A 206 -0.06 21.00 20.13
C GLY A 206 -0.25 20.24 21.44
N PHE A 207 0.03 18.94 21.42
CA PHE A 207 -0.11 18.06 22.58
C PHE A 207 1.12 17.19 22.75
N GLU A 208 1.60 17.05 23.98
CA GLU A 208 2.50 15.98 24.38
C GLU A 208 1.66 14.88 25.05
N ILE A 209 1.68 13.70 24.46
CA ILE A 209 0.96 12.53 24.95
C ILE A 209 1.97 11.52 25.46
N SER A 210 1.93 11.22 26.76
CA SER A 210 2.77 10.18 27.36
C SER A 210 2.00 8.86 27.45
N ASN A 211 2.57 7.80 26.90
CA ASN A 211 2.10 6.43 27.04
C ASN A 211 3.22 5.60 27.69
N SER A 212 3.08 5.34 28.99
CA SER A 212 4.16 4.78 29.83
C SER A 212 5.44 5.65 29.74
N ASP A 213 6.56 5.08 29.29
CA ASP A 213 7.87 5.76 29.21
C ASP A 213 8.10 6.49 27.87
N ILE A 214 7.17 6.35 26.92
CA ILE A 214 7.31 6.95 25.59
C ILE A 214 6.40 8.17 25.48
N ARG A 215 6.95 9.24 24.91
CA ARG A 215 6.23 10.50 24.67
C ARG A 215 6.06 10.72 23.18
N HIS A 216 4.88 11.21 22.82
CA HIS A 216 4.54 11.53 21.46
C HIS A 216 3.98 12.94 21.37
N ILE A 217 4.53 13.73 20.46
CA ILE A 217 3.97 15.03 20.10
C ILE A 217 2.90 14.81 19.03
N VAL A 218 1.74 15.46 19.21
CA VAL A 218 0.62 15.53 18.28
C VAL A 218 0.41 16.99 17.91
N ASP A 219 0.20 17.24 16.62
CA ASP A 219 -0.27 18.52 16.11
C ASP A 219 -1.60 18.29 15.37
N LEU A 220 -2.68 18.83 15.91
CA LEU A 220 -4.02 18.66 15.34
C LEU A 220 -4.25 19.48 14.08
N ARG A 221 -3.54 20.61 13.91
CA ARG A 221 -3.65 21.47 12.73
C ARG A 221 -3.02 20.80 11.51
N GLU A 222 -1.80 20.30 11.69
CA GLU A 222 -1.06 19.60 10.65
C GLU A 222 -1.48 18.11 10.52
N LYS A 223 -2.36 17.64 11.40
CA LYS A 223 -2.79 16.24 11.51
C LYS A 223 -1.61 15.27 11.65
N THR A 224 -0.60 15.66 12.42
CA THR A 224 0.63 14.88 12.60
C THR A 224 0.72 14.30 14.01
N CYS A 225 1.44 13.20 14.10
CA CYS A 225 1.87 12.65 15.38
C CYS A 225 3.22 11.99 15.21
N THR A 226 4.15 12.20 16.13
CA THR A 226 5.49 11.59 16.12
C THR A 226 5.48 10.05 16.08
N CYS A 227 4.38 9.38 16.47
CA CYS A 227 4.24 7.93 16.27
C CYS A 227 4.07 7.52 14.79
N ARG A 228 3.86 8.48 13.88
CA ARG A 228 3.61 8.35 12.44
C ARG A 228 2.36 7.59 12.00
N THR A 229 1.70 6.85 12.88
CA THR A 229 0.53 6.02 12.54
C THR A 229 -0.59 6.83 11.89
N TRP A 230 -0.91 8.02 12.41
CA TRP A 230 -1.97 8.86 11.82
C TRP A 230 -1.61 9.30 10.40
N MET A 231 -0.39 9.81 10.23
CA MET A 231 0.10 10.27 8.94
C MET A 231 0.16 9.14 7.90
N LEU A 232 0.57 7.93 8.31
CA LEU A 232 0.71 6.77 7.42
C LEU A 232 -0.60 6.05 7.12
N ARG A 233 -1.59 6.08 8.02
CA ARG A 233 -2.87 5.36 7.80
C ARG A 233 -4.00 6.25 7.33
N GLY A 234 -3.90 7.56 7.55
CA GLY A 234 -5.03 8.49 7.43
C GLY A 234 -6.06 8.34 8.55
N ILE A 235 -5.82 7.48 9.54
CA ILE A 235 -6.74 7.22 10.66
C ILE A 235 -6.11 7.78 11.93
N PRO A 236 -6.80 8.63 12.71
CA PRO A 236 -6.29 9.14 13.99
C PRO A 236 -5.73 8.02 14.86
N CYS A 237 -4.48 8.18 15.29
CA CYS A 237 -3.84 7.24 16.21
C CYS A 237 -4.35 7.44 17.65
N PRO A 238 -4.07 6.53 18.60
CA PRO A 238 -4.52 6.68 19.98
C PRO A 238 -4.13 8.01 20.62
N HIS A 239 -2.94 8.56 20.29
CA HIS A 239 -2.47 9.85 20.80
C HIS A 239 -3.27 11.03 20.23
N ALA A 240 -3.57 11.00 18.93
CA ALA A 240 -4.41 12.01 18.28
C ALA A 240 -5.84 11.97 18.83
N ILE A 241 -6.41 10.78 19.01
CA ILE A 241 -7.73 10.58 19.61
C ILE A 241 -7.76 11.12 21.05
N CYS A 242 -6.72 10.86 21.84
CA CYS A 242 -6.59 11.41 23.19
C CYS A 242 -6.63 12.96 23.19
N SER A 243 -5.91 13.58 22.25
CA SER A 243 -5.88 15.03 22.06
C SER A 243 -7.25 15.58 21.66
N LEU A 244 -7.94 14.91 20.73
CA LEU A 244 -9.28 15.31 20.26
C LEU A 244 -10.33 15.21 21.35
N TYR A 245 -10.32 14.12 22.12
CA TYR A 245 -11.23 13.96 23.26
C TYR A 245 -10.96 14.96 24.38
N HIS A 246 -9.71 15.38 24.58
CA HIS A 246 -9.40 16.48 25.50
C HIS A 246 -10.10 17.79 25.10
N LEU A 247 -10.26 18.04 23.80
CA LEU A 247 -10.98 19.18 23.25
C LEU A 247 -12.49 18.94 23.04
N GLY A 248 -13.02 17.76 23.42
CA GLY A 248 -14.42 17.40 23.19
C GLY A 248 -14.79 17.17 21.72
N GLN A 249 -13.82 16.92 20.84
CA GLN A 249 -14.02 16.71 19.41
C GLN A 249 -14.17 15.23 19.05
N ASN A 250 -14.93 14.95 17.97
CA ASN A 250 -15.13 13.59 17.47
C ASN A 250 -14.03 13.23 16.44
N PRO A 251 -13.26 12.13 16.64
CA PRO A 251 -12.21 11.72 15.71
C PRO A 251 -12.71 11.14 14.39
N ASP A 252 -13.98 10.71 14.28
CA ASP A 252 -14.53 10.10 13.05
C ASP A 252 -14.37 11.03 11.83
N GLY A 253 -14.55 12.34 12.01
CA GLY A 253 -14.42 13.34 10.94
C GLY A 253 -12.99 13.59 10.44
N LEU A 254 -11.99 12.96 11.06
CA LEU A 254 -10.58 13.09 10.69
C LEU A 254 -10.00 11.82 10.05
N VAL A 255 -10.85 10.84 9.74
CA VAL A 255 -10.47 9.67 8.94
C VAL A 255 -10.37 10.09 7.48
N GLU A 256 -9.20 9.89 6.88
CA GLU A 256 -8.91 10.12 5.48
C GLU A 256 -9.17 8.85 4.65
N HIS A 257 -9.59 9.02 3.40
CA HIS A 257 -9.95 7.96 2.45
C HIS A 257 -8.92 7.82 1.33
#